data_AF-A0AAN7D8Q7-F1
#
_entry.id   AF-A0AAN7D8Q7-F1
#
_cell.length_a   1.000
_cell.length_b   1.000
_cell.length_c   1.000
_cell.angle_alpha   90.00
_cell.angle_beta   90.00
_cell.angle_gamma   90.00
#
_symmetry.space_group_name_H-M   'P 1'
#
loop_
_entity.id
_entity.type
_entity.pdbx_description
1 polymer ?
#
loop_
_entity_poly.entity_id
_entity_poly.type
_entity_poly.pdbx_seq_one_letter_code
_entity_poly.pdbx_strand_id
1 'polypeptide(L)'
;MVATTLLINFPEEIWERICSFLNFLDRFQLAMTSKKSYDIVKMIRSNIYLAVDLNDQRQSSFLVHQVEHLQISNPSVYFHDLYKVLTQFRFVNHLDLTLLDQENFNSGRFLSCIDQTRRSYKITVNPDYFKKLRIEVDFKKNKSVELIESKKRRNEEEDGGRGKGLGRRAREVSPVSEIMAPLTTSLLMYERRLRVIIAAPNDYIPSALSKFDISNEYRTMMTGLEDLCTGKALENNVSSLGSAFVESILVSNQGCYVLVTQLEVYYKDKSVDDTSINNVQLINNHHQKRPVVKTERKTAYKNAWYELKIYFKNYELLITGAVCGRFDNDQHECFLGSSSAPVTLMQQTHWLIIAPQTAVPCERDARLLQSFRNTASTNNWTFKSQNFVKKGFYTEHPLTFHENTNRVVDYFSLASYILYCGSRGVINHSQVQKCREMAETMEVWKDLGLSQKPNYNAAILEATKQSTNIGQFKKWMLQFIYGDEERDATNNELTLLYKNFLYQKLRAINDKRMKLIK
;
A
#
# COMPACT_ATOMS: atom_id res chain seq x y z
N MET A 1 27.82 19.29 3.22
CA MET A 1 26.68 19.86 2.47
C MET A 1 25.93 18.85 1.63
N VAL A 2 26.58 17.96 0.86
CA VAL A 2 25.87 16.96 0.02
C VAL A 2 25.06 15.93 0.84
N ALA A 3 25.53 15.55 2.04
CA ALA A 3 24.78 14.65 2.92
C ALA A 3 23.50 15.27 3.51
N THR A 4 23.46 16.59 3.68
CA THR A 4 22.34 17.30 4.31
C THR A 4 21.10 17.34 3.39
N THR A 5 21.31 17.40 2.08
CA THR A 5 20.22 17.45 1.09
C THR A 5 19.53 16.08 0.90
N LEU A 6 20.24 14.98 1.16
CA LEU A 6 19.73 13.61 1.00
C LEU A 6 18.82 13.18 2.16
N LEU A 7 19.17 13.54 3.40
CA LEU A 7 18.42 13.17 4.61
C LEU A 7 16.97 13.67 4.57
N ILE A 8 16.76 14.89 4.04
CA ILE A 8 15.46 15.58 4.01
C ILE A 8 14.39 14.78 3.24
N ASN A 9 14.78 13.82 2.38
CA ASN A 9 13.85 13.06 1.54
C ASN A 9 13.51 11.66 2.07
N PHE A 10 14.07 11.24 3.21
CA PHE A 10 13.74 9.94 3.79
C PHE A 10 12.30 9.90 4.36
N PRO A 11 11.61 8.74 4.26
CA PRO A 11 10.39 8.44 5.00
C PRO A 11 10.55 8.60 6.51
N GLU A 12 9.46 8.89 7.22
CA GLU A 12 9.46 9.11 8.67
C GLU A 12 9.93 7.88 9.45
N GLU A 13 9.62 6.66 8.98
CA GLU A 13 10.08 5.42 9.62
C GLU A 13 11.61 5.25 9.56
N ILE A 14 12.24 5.74 8.50
CA ILE A 14 13.70 5.76 8.38
C ILE A 14 14.27 6.79 9.35
N TRP A 15 13.62 7.94 9.51
CA TRP A 15 14.00 8.93 10.51
C TRP A 15 13.84 8.43 11.94
N GLU A 16 12.73 7.75 12.27
CA GLU A 16 12.52 7.10 13.56
C GLU A 16 13.65 6.13 13.85
N ARG A 17 14.00 5.29 12.87
CA ARG A 17 15.09 4.33 13.00
C ARG A 17 16.43 5.01 13.18
N ILE A 18 16.77 6.03 12.37
CA ILE A 18 18.00 6.83 12.54
C ILE A 18 18.05 7.43 13.94
N CYS A 19 17.00 8.14 14.34
CA CYS A 19 16.91 8.80 15.64
C CYS A 19 17.00 7.82 16.80
N SER A 20 16.43 6.61 16.68
CA SER A 20 16.51 5.58 17.72
C SER A 20 17.96 5.20 18.07
N PHE A 21 18.91 5.41 17.15
CA PHE A 21 20.33 5.19 17.37
C PHE A 21 21.11 6.43 17.82
N LEU A 22 20.49 7.62 17.86
CA LEU A 22 21.14 8.87 18.22
C LEU A 22 20.83 9.25 19.67
N ASN A 23 21.86 9.71 20.40
CA ASN A 23 21.66 10.36 21.69
C ASN A 23 21.04 11.76 21.50
N PHE A 24 20.63 12.40 22.59
CA PHE A 24 19.95 13.70 22.53
C PHE A 24 20.80 14.83 21.93
N LEU A 25 22.12 14.81 22.11
CA LEU A 25 23.02 15.81 21.54
C LEU A 25 23.10 15.67 20.02
N ASP A 26 23.24 14.45 19.52
CA ASP A 26 23.30 14.18 18.07
C ASP A 26 21.94 14.46 17.41
N ARG A 27 20.82 14.12 18.08
CA ARG A 27 19.48 14.50 17.64
C ARG A 27 19.32 16.02 17.54
N PHE A 28 19.84 16.77 18.52
CA PHE A 28 19.81 18.23 18.49
C PHE A 28 20.63 18.77 17.32
N GLN A 29 21.86 18.29 17.12
CA GLN A 29 22.68 18.67 15.98
C GLN A 29 22.00 18.35 14.64
N LEU A 30 21.37 17.17 14.53
CA LEU A 30 20.62 16.77 13.35
C LEU A 30 19.40 17.67 13.11
N ALA A 31 18.68 18.07 14.15
CA ALA A 31 17.57 19.00 14.05
C ALA A 31 18.01 20.39 13.56
N MET A 32 19.19 20.86 13.96
CA MET A 32 19.73 22.15 13.53
C MET A 32 20.13 22.19 12.04
N THR A 33 20.17 21.04 11.36
CA THR A 33 20.57 20.99 9.93
C THR A 33 19.53 21.55 8.97
N SER A 34 18.24 21.47 9.30
CA SER A 34 17.15 22.03 8.48
C SER A 34 15.85 22.13 9.27
N LYS A 35 14.93 23.02 8.86
CA LYS A 35 13.58 23.11 9.46
C LYS A 35 12.83 21.78 9.42
N LYS A 36 12.94 21.02 8.34
CA LYS A 36 12.29 19.70 8.21
C LYS A 36 12.92 18.66 9.15
N SER A 37 14.24 18.64 9.27
CA SER A 37 14.93 17.79 10.25
C SER A 37 14.46 18.12 11.66
N TYR A 38 14.36 19.42 11.99
CA TYR A 38 13.83 19.87 13.27
C TYR A 38 12.40 19.36 13.52
N ASP A 39 11.51 19.53 12.53
CA ASP A 39 10.11 19.14 12.64
C ASP A 39 9.91 17.63 12.79
N ILE A 40 10.76 16.82 12.16
CA ILE A 40 10.72 15.36 12.27
C ILE A 40 11.35 14.91 13.60
N VAL A 41 12.59 15.31 13.87
CA VAL A 41 13.33 14.84 15.04
C VAL A 41 12.63 15.26 16.34
N LYS A 42 12.02 16.45 16.42
CA LYS A 42 11.27 16.89 17.62
C LYS A 42 10.06 16.00 17.96
N MET A 43 9.50 15.28 16.98
CA MET A 43 8.33 14.42 17.17
C MET A 43 8.72 12.97 17.49
N ILE A 44 9.95 12.57 17.20
CA ILE A 44 10.44 11.20 17.42
C ILE A 44 10.84 11.02 18.88
N ARG A 45 10.16 10.09 19.54
CA ARG A 45 10.40 9.77 20.95
C ARG A 45 11.70 9.00 21.17
N SER A 46 12.18 9.01 22.39
CA SER A 46 13.38 8.34 22.83
C SER A 46 13.12 7.60 24.12
N ASN A 47 13.43 6.31 24.11
CA ASN A 47 13.55 5.47 25.30
C ASN A 47 14.93 5.57 25.98
N ILE A 48 15.84 6.41 25.45
CA ILE A 48 17.12 6.69 26.09
C ILE A 48 16.87 7.61 27.29
N TYR A 49 17.46 7.28 28.44
CA TYR A 49 17.40 8.14 29.62
C TYR A 49 18.06 9.48 29.37
N LEU A 50 17.32 10.56 29.59
CA LEU A 50 17.91 11.88 29.74
C LEU A 50 18.29 12.09 31.20
N ALA A 51 19.58 12.20 31.49
CA ALA A 51 20.04 12.65 32.81
C ALA A 51 19.79 14.16 32.95
N VAL A 52 19.06 14.55 33.98
CA VAL A 52 18.72 15.93 34.28
C VAL A 52 19.26 16.33 35.64
N ASP A 53 20.02 17.42 35.61
CA ASP A 53 20.34 18.22 36.79
C ASP A 53 19.21 19.25 36.99
N LEU A 54 18.45 19.11 38.08
CA LEU A 54 17.37 20.02 38.48
C LEU A 54 17.85 21.44 38.78
N ASN A 55 19.13 21.63 39.09
CA ASN A 55 19.72 22.95 39.27
C ASN A 55 20.07 23.62 37.92
N ASP A 56 20.15 22.85 36.82
CA ASP A 56 20.39 23.39 35.49
C ASP A 56 19.06 23.72 34.78
N GLN A 57 18.73 25.01 34.74
CA GLN A 57 17.51 25.51 34.07
C GLN A 57 17.62 25.55 32.54
N ARG A 58 18.76 25.18 31.93
CA ARG A 58 18.98 25.31 30.48
C ARG A 58 18.45 24.13 29.68
N GLN A 59 17.26 23.64 30.00
CA GLN A 59 16.65 22.58 29.22
C GLN A 59 16.03 23.15 27.95
N SER A 60 16.62 22.76 26.82
CA SER A 60 16.12 23.14 25.50
C SER A 60 14.67 22.68 25.32
N SER A 61 13.80 23.58 24.87
CA SER A 61 12.41 23.28 24.49
C SER A 61 12.29 22.16 23.46
N PHE A 62 13.38 21.86 22.74
CA PHE A 62 13.49 20.76 21.80
C PHE A 62 13.30 19.38 22.44
N LEU A 63 13.82 19.16 23.66
CA LEU A 63 13.81 17.84 24.31
C LEU A 63 12.44 17.48 24.90
N VAL A 64 11.60 18.50 25.12
CA VAL A 64 10.29 18.39 25.80
C VAL A 64 9.37 17.34 25.17
N HIS A 65 9.45 17.15 23.86
CA HIS A 65 8.59 16.24 23.11
C HIS A 65 9.22 14.87 22.81
N GLN A 66 10.50 14.66 23.15
CA GLN A 66 11.22 13.44 22.80
C GLN A 66 11.41 12.49 23.99
N VAL A 67 11.53 13.02 25.20
CA VAL A 67 11.97 12.23 26.36
C VAL A 67 10.79 11.44 26.93
N GLU A 68 10.91 10.10 26.96
CA GLU A 68 10.00 9.23 27.71
C GLU A 68 10.62 8.79 29.05
N HIS A 69 11.94 8.67 29.10
CA HIS A 69 12.69 8.21 30.26
C HIS A 69 13.61 9.31 30.81
N LEU A 70 13.46 9.64 32.10
CA LEU A 70 14.18 10.73 32.75
C LEU A 70 14.95 10.18 33.96
N GLN A 71 16.24 10.51 34.08
CA GLN A 71 17.05 10.19 35.25
C GLN A 71 17.38 11.48 36.01
N ILE A 72 17.12 11.51 37.30
CA ILE A 72 17.44 12.67 38.13
C ILE A 72 18.86 12.48 38.68
N SER A 73 19.79 13.36 38.31
CA SER A 73 21.21 13.23 38.68
C SER A 73 21.59 13.94 39.98
N ASN A 74 20.74 14.84 40.49
CA ASN A 74 20.99 15.54 41.75
C ASN A 74 20.89 14.59 42.94
N PRO A 75 21.80 14.67 43.92
CA PRO A 75 21.63 13.95 45.18
C PRO A 75 20.42 14.45 45.97
N SER A 76 20.18 15.77 45.98
CA SER A 76 19.07 16.42 46.66
C SER A 76 18.03 16.95 45.66
N VAL A 77 16.74 16.76 45.97
CA VAL A 77 15.64 17.19 45.10
C VAL A 77 14.75 18.20 45.81
N TYR A 78 14.67 19.39 45.24
CA TYR A 78 13.61 20.33 45.53
C TYR A 78 12.35 19.94 44.75
N PHE A 79 11.30 19.51 45.44
CA PHE A 79 10.09 18.98 44.80
C PHE A 79 9.37 19.98 43.88
N HIS A 80 9.55 21.28 44.11
CA HIS A 80 9.06 22.34 43.23
C HIS A 80 9.72 22.30 41.85
N ASP A 81 11.04 22.08 41.81
CA ASP A 81 11.79 22.03 40.55
C ASP A 81 11.56 20.70 39.83
N LEU A 82 11.44 19.60 40.58
CA LEU A 82 10.98 18.34 40.02
C LEU A 82 9.59 18.48 39.37
N TYR A 83 8.64 19.14 40.05
CA TYR A 83 7.31 19.38 39.50
C TYR A 83 7.36 20.19 38.20
N LYS A 84 8.15 21.27 38.17
CA LYS A 84 8.38 22.07 36.96
C LYS A 84 8.96 21.23 35.82
N VAL A 85 9.98 20.43 36.09
CA VAL A 85 10.61 19.56 35.07
C VAL A 85 9.60 18.53 34.55
N LEU A 86 8.87 17.85 35.44
CA LEU A 86 7.87 16.88 35.02
C LEU A 86 6.77 17.53 34.18
N THR A 87 6.20 18.65 34.63
CA THR A 87 5.17 19.37 33.87
C THR A 87 5.66 19.88 32.53
N GLN A 88 6.95 20.22 32.42
CA GLN A 88 7.57 20.59 31.17
C GLN A 88 7.68 19.39 30.22
N PHE A 89 8.19 18.23 30.67
CA PHE A 89 8.30 17.03 29.83
C PHE A 89 6.99 16.27 29.69
N ARG A 90 6.27 16.53 28.60
CA ARG A 90 4.91 16.00 28.37
C ARG A 90 4.82 14.48 28.34
N PHE A 91 5.83 13.79 27.81
CA PHE A 91 5.79 12.35 27.53
C PHE A 91 6.58 11.48 28.51
N VAL A 92 7.22 12.07 29.52
CA VAL A 92 7.92 11.29 30.53
C VAL A 92 6.93 10.39 31.27
N ASN A 93 7.19 9.09 31.18
CA ASN A 93 6.44 8.05 31.86
C ASN A 93 7.36 7.12 32.66
N HIS A 94 8.68 7.29 32.57
CA HIS A 94 9.66 6.56 33.37
C HIS A 94 10.61 7.52 34.08
N LEU A 95 10.69 7.41 35.40
CA LEU A 95 11.61 8.17 36.25
C LEU A 95 12.64 7.25 36.88
N ASP A 96 13.92 7.56 36.72
CA ASP A 96 15.03 6.88 37.39
C ASP A 96 15.58 7.77 38.51
N LEU A 97 15.41 7.27 39.72
CA LEU A 97 15.75 7.89 41.00
C LEU A 97 16.94 7.22 41.68
N THR A 98 17.67 6.36 40.96
CA THR A 98 18.76 5.55 41.54
C THR A 98 19.94 6.36 42.07
N LEU A 99 20.11 7.59 41.60
CA LEU A 99 21.19 8.50 42.01
C LEU A 99 20.81 9.42 43.17
N LEU A 100 19.57 9.32 43.69
CA LEU A 100 19.12 10.18 44.78
C LEU A 100 19.70 9.78 46.13
N ASP A 101 20.02 10.79 46.93
CA ASP A 101 20.37 10.62 48.33
C ASP A 101 19.10 10.27 49.12
N GLN A 102 19.09 9.04 49.63
CA GLN A 102 17.95 8.43 50.30
C GLN A 102 17.69 9.06 51.68
N GLU A 103 18.72 9.62 52.32
CA GLU A 103 18.58 10.23 53.65
C GLU A 103 17.76 11.52 53.58
N ASN A 104 17.90 12.24 52.46
CA ASN A 104 17.30 13.56 52.26
C ASN A 104 16.00 13.52 51.43
N PHE A 105 15.58 12.35 50.94
CA PHE A 105 14.42 12.22 50.07
C PHE A 105 13.12 11.92 50.84
N ASN A 106 12.14 12.83 50.74
CA ASN A 106 10.82 12.70 51.35
C ASN A 106 9.81 12.03 50.38
N SER A 107 9.52 10.74 50.60
CA SER A 107 8.55 9.95 49.80
C SER A 107 7.17 10.58 49.73
N GLY A 108 6.66 11.10 50.87
CA GLY A 108 5.34 11.68 50.95
C GLY A 108 5.16 12.89 50.05
N ARG A 109 6.15 13.80 50.05
CA ARG A 109 6.19 14.99 49.17
C ARG A 109 6.40 14.61 47.71
N PHE A 110 7.25 13.63 47.43
CA PHE A 110 7.46 13.11 46.08
C PHE A 110 6.16 12.60 45.46
N LEU A 111 5.43 11.73 46.16
CA LEU A 111 4.18 11.18 45.64
C LEU A 111 3.11 12.27 45.46
N SER A 112 3.06 13.26 46.35
CA SER A 112 2.18 14.43 46.17
C SER A 112 2.53 15.22 44.89
N CYS A 113 3.81 15.39 44.60
CA CYS A 113 4.28 16.00 43.36
C CYS A 113 3.86 15.18 42.12
N ILE A 114 4.03 13.85 42.15
CA ILE A 114 3.58 12.96 41.08
C ILE A 114 2.06 13.07 40.86
N ASP A 115 1.26 13.02 41.93
CA ASP A 115 -0.20 13.12 41.87
C ASP A 115 -0.67 14.44 41.23
N GLN A 116 0.01 15.55 41.52
CA GLN A 116 -0.30 16.85 40.94
C GLN A 116 -0.12 16.87 39.42
N THR A 117 0.76 16.04 38.86
CA THR A 117 0.95 15.97 37.40
C THR A 117 -0.19 15.21 36.69
N ARG A 118 -1.06 14.49 37.42
CA ARG A 118 -2.17 13.69 36.87
C ARG A 118 -1.75 12.69 35.79
N ARG A 119 -0.56 12.08 35.93
CA ARG A 119 0.01 11.11 34.98
C ARG A 119 0.49 9.87 35.71
N SER A 120 0.59 8.76 34.98
CA SER A 120 1.15 7.52 35.49
C SER A 120 2.65 7.41 35.19
N TYR A 121 3.44 6.95 36.15
CA TYR A 121 4.89 6.79 36.03
C TYR A 121 5.36 5.40 36.48
N LYS A 122 6.32 4.87 35.73
CA LYS A 122 7.23 3.81 36.15
C LYS A 122 8.41 4.44 36.86
N ILE A 123 8.71 4.01 38.08
CA ILE A 123 9.74 4.65 38.90
C ILE A 123 10.79 3.63 39.30
N THR A 124 12.00 3.80 38.80
CA THR A 124 13.15 2.99 39.14
C THR A 124 13.89 3.56 40.33
N VAL A 125 14.08 2.76 41.36
CA VAL A 125 14.73 3.15 42.61
C VAL A 125 15.80 2.15 43.01
N ASN A 126 16.72 2.61 43.88
CA ASN A 126 17.69 1.74 44.54
C ASN A 126 16.97 0.70 45.43
N PRO A 127 17.46 -0.55 45.56
CA PRO A 127 16.83 -1.60 46.37
C PRO A 127 16.53 -1.19 47.80
N ASP A 128 17.43 -0.43 48.42
CA ASP A 128 17.29 -0.01 49.81
C ASP A 128 16.09 0.94 49.98
N TYR A 129 15.83 1.75 48.95
CA TYR A 129 14.73 2.72 48.93
C TYR A 129 13.40 2.11 48.46
N PHE A 130 13.45 1.03 47.68
CA PHE A 130 12.26 0.39 47.10
C PHE A 130 11.22 0.01 48.15
N LYS A 131 11.65 -0.63 49.26
CA LYS A 131 10.75 -1.06 50.33
C LYS A 131 10.02 0.11 50.98
N LYS A 132 10.75 1.19 51.29
CA LYS A 132 10.21 2.40 51.93
C LYS A 132 9.20 3.09 51.03
N LEU A 133 9.52 3.27 49.74
CA LEU A 133 8.62 3.92 48.79
C LEU A 133 7.38 3.07 48.49
N ARG A 134 7.51 1.74 48.45
CA ARG A 134 6.40 0.82 48.22
C ARG A 134 5.34 0.88 49.32
N ILE A 135 5.77 0.88 50.59
CA ILE A 135 4.86 1.04 51.74
C ILE A 135 4.05 2.34 51.60
N GLU A 136 4.69 3.44 51.21
CA GLU A 136 4.04 4.73 51.05
C GLU A 136 3.03 4.73 49.87
N VAL A 137 3.40 4.13 48.73
CA VAL A 137 2.51 4.00 47.55
C VAL A 137 1.28 3.15 47.89
N ASP A 138 1.46 2.03 48.58
CA ASP A 138 0.38 1.13 49.01
C ASP A 138 -0.53 1.83 50.04
N PHE A 139 0.05 2.53 51.01
CA PHE A 139 -0.70 3.31 52.01
C PHE A 139 -1.58 4.39 51.38
N LYS A 140 -1.05 5.13 50.39
CA LYS A 140 -1.80 6.15 49.64
C LYS A 140 -2.73 5.59 48.57
N LYS A 141 -2.69 4.28 48.31
CA LYS A 141 -3.43 3.60 47.22
C LYS A 141 -3.19 4.26 45.86
N ASN A 142 -1.97 4.71 45.60
CA ASN A 142 -1.67 5.49 44.40
C ASN A 142 -1.55 4.59 43.17
N LYS A 143 -2.59 4.57 42.34
CA LYS A 143 -2.62 3.79 41.09
C LYS A 143 -1.78 4.39 39.96
N SER A 144 -1.25 5.61 40.14
CA SER A 144 -0.46 6.31 39.13
C SER A 144 1.02 5.93 39.19
N VAL A 145 1.48 5.14 40.16
CA VAL A 145 2.89 4.80 40.33
C VAL A 145 3.12 3.30 40.25
N GLU A 146 3.97 2.88 39.32
CA GLU A 146 4.50 1.53 39.22
C GLU A 146 5.98 1.54 39.65
N LEU A 147 6.34 0.81 40.70
CA LEU A 147 7.72 0.79 41.20
C LEU A 147 8.54 -0.34 40.57
N ILE A 148 9.76 -0.02 40.14
CA ILE A 148 10.74 -0.95 39.57
C ILE A 148 12.01 -0.94 40.43
N GLU A 149 12.42 -2.11 40.91
CA GLU A 149 13.67 -2.27 41.66
C GLU A 149 14.86 -2.33 40.70
N SER A 150 15.86 -1.45 40.85
CA SER A 150 16.99 -1.34 39.91
C SER A 150 17.86 -2.61 39.79
N LYS A 151 17.89 -3.50 40.79
CA LYS A 151 18.55 -4.82 40.67
C LYS A 151 17.95 -5.69 39.56
N LYS A 152 16.67 -5.51 39.21
CA LYS A 152 16.05 -6.21 38.08
C LYS A 152 16.53 -5.71 36.72
N ARG A 153 17.00 -4.46 36.62
CA ARG A 153 17.51 -3.87 35.37
C ARG A 153 18.81 -4.51 34.90
N ARG A 154 19.72 -4.84 35.82
CA ARG A 154 21.00 -5.49 35.47
C ARG A 154 20.81 -6.86 34.81
N ASN A 155 19.77 -7.61 35.19
CA ASN A 155 19.52 -8.93 34.62
C ASN A 155 18.92 -8.89 33.20
N GLU A 156 18.31 -7.77 32.78
CA GLU A 156 17.80 -7.60 31.41
C GLU A 156 18.87 -7.02 30.45
N GLU A 157 19.83 -6.26 30.96
CA GLU A 157 20.93 -5.70 30.16
C GLU A 157 22.15 -6.66 30.07
N GLU A 158 22.40 -7.54 31.05
CA GLU A 158 23.55 -8.46 31.07
C GLU A 158 23.41 -9.72 30.20
N ASP A 159 22.21 -10.07 29.73
CA ASP A 159 22.02 -11.14 28.73
C ASP A 159 22.46 -10.71 27.30
N GLY A 160 22.92 -9.46 27.15
CA GLY A 160 23.30 -8.85 25.86
C GLY A 160 24.81 -8.63 25.59
N GLY A 161 25.73 -8.94 26.50
CA GLY A 161 27.16 -8.79 26.16
C GLY A 161 28.15 -8.80 27.33
N ARG A 162 28.86 -9.92 27.50
CA ARG A 162 30.01 -10.02 28.40
C ARG A 162 31.29 -9.56 27.70
N GLY A 163 31.89 -8.47 28.18
CA GLY A 163 33.26 -8.07 27.86
C GLY A 163 33.84 -7.12 28.93
N LYS A 164 34.60 -7.66 29.89
CA LYS A 164 35.34 -6.89 30.91
C LYS A 164 36.76 -6.60 30.40
N GLY A 165 37.16 -5.34 30.44
CA GLY A 165 38.55 -4.91 30.26
C GLY A 165 38.70 -3.39 30.34
N LEU A 166 39.12 -2.89 31.51
CA LEU A 166 39.42 -1.48 31.77
C LEU A 166 40.79 -1.11 31.17
N GLY A 167 40.83 -0.87 29.86
CA GLY A 167 41.90 -0.14 29.19
C GLY A 167 41.33 1.13 28.59
N ARG A 168 42.08 2.24 28.61
CA ARG A 168 41.68 3.54 28.01
C ARG A 168 41.08 3.31 26.62
N ARG A 169 39.75 3.38 26.53
CA ARG A 169 38.98 3.10 25.32
C ARG A 169 39.36 4.14 24.27
N ALA A 170 40.08 3.69 23.23
CA ALA A 170 39.90 4.27 21.91
C ALA A 170 38.39 4.38 21.68
N ARG A 171 37.89 5.56 21.29
CA ARG A 171 36.46 5.74 21.01
C ARG A 171 36.04 4.59 20.10
N GLU A 172 35.26 3.64 20.64
CA GLU A 172 34.62 2.60 19.86
C GLU A 172 33.87 3.32 18.75
N VAL A 173 34.11 2.87 17.51
CA VAL A 173 33.52 3.48 16.32
C VAL A 173 32.01 3.51 16.57
N SER A 174 31.41 4.70 16.45
CA SER A 174 30.00 4.89 16.83
C SER A 174 29.15 3.77 16.19
N PRO A 175 28.32 3.05 16.94
CA PRO A 175 27.44 2.00 16.41
C PRO A 175 26.59 2.51 15.24
N VAL A 176 26.33 3.82 15.20
CA VAL A 176 25.66 4.52 14.11
C VAL A 176 26.44 4.41 12.80
N SER A 177 27.78 4.48 12.82
CA SER A 177 28.59 4.37 11.60
C SER A 177 28.54 2.96 10.99
N GLU A 178 28.50 1.92 11.82
CA GLU A 178 28.37 0.52 11.38
C GLU A 178 26.97 0.26 10.80
N ILE A 179 25.92 0.83 11.40
CA ILE A 179 24.54 0.73 10.91
C ILE A 179 24.29 1.58 9.66
N MET A 180 24.92 2.76 9.57
CA MET A 180 24.77 3.68 8.44
C MET A 180 25.58 3.25 7.21
N ALA A 181 26.66 2.47 7.38
CA ALA A 181 27.48 2.04 6.25
C ALA A 181 26.70 1.18 5.23
N PRO A 182 25.90 0.17 5.61
CA PRO A 182 25.03 -0.57 4.68
C PRO A 182 23.98 0.31 3.99
N LEU A 183 23.38 1.26 4.72
CA LEU A 183 22.38 2.18 4.16
C LEU A 183 23.00 3.15 3.15
N THR A 184 24.16 3.70 3.48
CA THR A 184 24.93 4.60 2.61
C THR A 184 25.36 3.86 1.34
N THR A 185 25.86 2.64 1.49
CA THR A 185 26.22 1.77 0.36
C THR A 185 25.00 1.49 -0.52
N SER A 186 23.85 1.15 0.07
CA SER A 186 22.61 0.89 -0.65
C SER A 186 22.11 2.13 -1.42
N LEU A 187 22.23 3.31 -0.80
CA LEU A 187 21.88 4.59 -1.41
C LEU A 187 22.79 4.92 -2.61
N LEU A 188 24.11 4.78 -2.44
CA LEU A 188 25.08 5.00 -3.51
C LEU A 188 24.88 4.04 -4.68
N MET A 189 24.57 2.77 -4.39
CA MET A 189 24.23 1.78 -5.43
C MET A 189 22.94 2.15 -6.17
N TYR A 190 21.91 2.60 -5.45
CA TYR A 190 20.67 3.08 -6.06
C TYR A 190 20.89 4.31 -6.94
N GLU A 191 21.65 5.29 -6.45
CA GLU A 191 21.98 6.51 -7.19
C GLU A 191 22.80 6.20 -8.45
N ARG A 192 23.81 5.34 -8.33
CA ARG A 192 24.59 4.87 -9.49
C ARG A 192 23.69 4.22 -10.52
N ARG A 193 22.83 3.28 -10.10
CA ARG A 193 21.90 2.60 -11.01
C ARG A 193 20.95 3.59 -11.69
N LEU A 194 20.41 4.55 -10.95
CA LEU A 194 19.53 5.58 -11.48
C LEU A 194 20.24 6.42 -12.54
N ARG A 195 21.48 6.87 -12.29
CA ARG A 195 22.26 7.66 -13.26
C ARG A 195 22.52 6.88 -14.55
N VAL A 196 22.91 5.60 -14.44
CA VAL A 196 23.21 4.77 -15.62
C VAL A 196 21.93 4.51 -16.43
N ILE A 197 20.80 4.20 -15.78
CA ILE A 197 19.50 4.05 -16.46
C ILE A 197 19.03 5.36 -17.11
N ILE A 198 19.26 6.51 -16.49
CA ILE A 198 18.90 7.81 -17.08
C ILE A 198 19.76 8.08 -18.33
N ALA A 199 21.05 7.75 -18.29
CA ALA A 199 21.97 8.00 -19.40
C ALA A 199 21.72 7.05 -20.59
N ALA A 200 21.38 5.78 -20.33
CA ALA A 200 21.21 4.75 -21.35
C ALA A 200 20.05 3.80 -20.98
N PRO A 201 18.78 4.23 -21.08
CA PRO A 201 17.63 3.41 -20.69
C PRO A 201 17.49 2.14 -21.55
N ASN A 202 17.89 2.17 -22.82
CA ASN A 202 17.81 1.03 -23.73
C ASN A 202 18.72 -0.14 -23.32
N ASP A 203 19.84 0.15 -22.63
CA ASP A 203 20.77 -0.87 -22.13
C ASP A 203 20.16 -1.72 -21.00
N TYR A 204 19.01 -1.29 -20.47
CA TYR A 204 18.26 -1.97 -19.40
C TYR A 204 17.01 -2.67 -19.90
N ILE A 205 16.85 -2.84 -21.21
CA ILE A 205 15.81 -3.69 -21.77
C ILE A 205 16.27 -5.14 -21.66
N PRO A 206 15.56 -6.02 -20.93
CA PRO A 206 15.92 -7.44 -20.85
C PRO A 206 15.94 -8.10 -22.24
N SER A 207 16.97 -8.91 -22.53
CA SER A 207 17.10 -9.70 -23.77
C SER A 207 15.85 -10.54 -24.06
N ALA A 208 15.25 -11.10 -23.01
CA ALA A 208 14.03 -11.89 -23.05
C ALA A 208 12.83 -11.16 -23.69
N LEU A 209 12.85 -9.81 -23.73
CA LEU A 209 11.78 -9.02 -24.33
C LEU A 209 11.94 -8.82 -25.84
N SER A 210 13.10 -9.11 -26.42
CA SER A 210 13.37 -8.92 -27.86
C SER A 210 12.38 -9.66 -28.77
N LYS A 211 11.85 -10.81 -28.33
CA LYS A 211 10.84 -11.61 -29.05
C LYS A 211 9.44 -10.99 -29.09
N PHE A 212 9.18 -9.94 -28.31
CA PHE A 212 7.84 -9.36 -28.20
C PHE A 212 7.60 -8.17 -29.13
N ASP A 213 8.56 -7.78 -29.98
CA ASP A 213 8.40 -6.67 -30.93
C ASP A 213 7.96 -5.38 -30.21
N ILE A 214 8.63 -5.07 -29.09
CA ILE A 214 8.41 -3.84 -28.32
C ILE A 214 9.18 -2.68 -28.94
N SER A 215 8.93 -1.45 -28.46
CA SER A 215 9.67 -0.25 -28.90
C SER A 215 11.19 -0.46 -28.88
N ASN A 216 11.90 0.14 -29.85
CA ASN A 216 13.37 0.14 -29.85
C ASN A 216 13.97 1.30 -29.05
N GLU A 217 13.14 2.31 -28.72
CA GLU A 217 13.58 3.51 -28.03
C GLU A 217 12.78 3.72 -26.75
N TYR A 218 13.51 3.81 -25.64
CA TYR A 218 12.99 4.05 -24.31
C TYR A 218 13.58 5.31 -23.69
N ARG A 219 12.84 5.87 -22.74
CA ARG A 219 13.27 6.93 -21.82
C ARG A 219 13.00 6.54 -20.39
N THR A 220 13.76 7.15 -19.48
CA THR A 220 13.46 7.08 -18.04
C THR A 220 12.22 7.92 -17.71
N MET A 221 11.32 7.37 -16.89
CA MET A 221 10.17 8.11 -16.34
C MET A 221 10.46 8.64 -14.94
N MET A 222 11.74 8.80 -14.58
CA MET A 222 12.15 9.28 -13.26
C MET A 222 12.30 10.82 -13.21
N THR A 223 12.32 11.48 -14.37
CA THR A 223 12.53 12.93 -14.56
C THR A 223 11.73 13.41 -15.77
N GLY A 224 11.45 14.72 -15.87
CA GLY A 224 10.87 15.30 -17.10
C GLY A 224 9.40 14.94 -17.34
N LEU A 225 8.60 14.80 -16.27
CA LEU A 225 7.19 14.41 -16.36
C LEU A 225 6.22 15.58 -16.15
N GLU A 226 6.73 16.82 -16.18
CA GLU A 226 5.92 18.02 -16.03
C GLU A 226 4.78 18.03 -17.05
N ASP A 227 5.06 17.58 -18.27
CA ASP A 227 4.14 17.67 -19.42
C ASP A 227 3.04 16.60 -19.46
N LEU A 228 3.21 15.47 -18.76
CA LEU A 228 2.28 14.31 -18.83
C LEU A 228 0.88 14.57 -18.28
N CYS A 229 0.70 15.64 -17.49
CA CYS A 229 -0.60 16.00 -16.93
C CYS A 229 -0.87 17.52 -17.05
N THR A 230 -0.56 18.09 -18.21
CA THR A 230 -0.79 19.53 -18.51
C THR A 230 -2.16 19.79 -19.11
N GLY A 231 -2.90 18.74 -19.49
CA GLY A 231 -4.23 18.86 -20.07
C GLY A 231 -5.19 19.52 -19.09
N LYS A 232 -5.93 20.52 -19.58
CA LYS A 232 -7.01 21.16 -18.80
C LYS A 232 -8.16 20.18 -18.52
N ALA A 233 -8.35 19.18 -19.39
CA ALA A 233 -9.38 18.16 -19.25
C ALA A 233 -8.80 16.86 -18.66
N LEU A 234 -9.52 16.28 -17.69
CA LEU A 234 -9.16 15.02 -17.03
C LEU A 234 -8.94 13.88 -18.03
N GLU A 235 -9.85 13.71 -19.00
CA GLU A 235 -9.75 12.65 -20.01
C GLU A 235 -8.46 12.70 -20.82
N ASN A 236 -7.99 13.91 -21.15
CA ASN A 236 -6.72 14.07 -21.87
C ASN A 236 -5.55 13.62 -21.00
N ASN A 237 -5.56 13.96 -19.71
CA ASN A 237 -4.52 13.52 -18.79
C ASN A 237 -4.54 11.99 -18.59
N VAL A 238 -5.73 11.40 -18.42
CA VAL A 238 -5.89 9.95 -18.34
C VAL A 238 -5.39 9.27 -19.60
N SER A 239 -5.74 9.79 -20.78
CA SER A 239 -5.28 9.26 -22.07
C SER A 239 -3.76 9.36 -22.26
N SER A 240 -3.18 10.51 -21.93
CA SER A 240 -1.73 10.75 -22.01
C SER A 240 -0.96 9.84 -21.05
N LEU A 241 -1.43 9.71 -19.81
CA LEU A 241 -0.82 8.80 -18.83
C LEU A 241 -0.95 7.35 -19.25
N GLY A 242 -2.16 6.89 -19.60
CA GLY A 242 -2.40 5.51 -19.98
C GLY A 242 -1.50 5.07 -21.12
N SER A 243 -1.46 5.86 -22.19
CA SER A 243 -0.65 5.55 -23.37
C SER A 243 0.85 5.66 -23.12
N ALA A 244 1.30 6.51 -22.19
CA ALA A 244 2.71 6.67 -21.85
C ALA A 244 3.28 5.51 -21.01
N PHE A 245 2.43 4.81 -20.24
CA PHE A 245 2.86 3.70 -19.38
C PHE A 245 2.61 2.30 -19.97
N VAL A 246 1.81 2.18 -21.04
CA VAL A 246 1.72 0.92 -21.79
C VAL A 246 3.05 0.64 -22.49
N GLU A 247 3.49 -0.61 -22.45
CA GLU A 247 4.82 -1.11 -22.85
C GLU A 247 6.00 -0.51 -22.08
N SER A 248 5.74 0.13 -20.93
CA SER A 248 6.79 0.48 -19.98
C SER A 248 7.37 -0.77 -19.31
N ILE A 249 8.66 -0.70 -18.97
CA ILE A 249 9.39 -1.75 -18.27
C ILE A 249 9.71 -1.22 -16.87
N LEU A 250 9.23 -1.94 -15.86
CA LEU A 250 9.59 -1.72 -14.46
C LEU A 250 10.85 -2.55 -14.16
N VAL A 251 11.88 -1.92 -13.62
CA VAL A 251 13.16 -2.56 -13.30
C VAL A 251 13.39 -2.51 -11.79
N SER A 252 13.44 -3.67 -11.14
CA SER A 252 13.66 -3.77 -9.69
C SER A 252 15.13 -3.64 -9.31
N ASN A 253 15.40 -3.43 -8.02
CA ASN A 253 16.77 -3.47 -7.52
C ASN A 253 17.40 -4.86 -7.43
N GLN A 254 16.63 -5.92 -7.53
CA GLN A 254 17.10 -7.32 -7.42
C GLN A 254 17.15 -8.03 -8.78
N GLY A 255 17.12 -7.26 -9.87
CA GLY A 255 17.21 -7.80 -11.23
C GLY A 255 15.92 -8.46 -11.72
N CYS A 256 14.76 -8.08 -11.20
CA CYS A 256 13.46 -8.47 -11.76
C CYS A 256 12.95 -7.37 -12.71
N TYR A 257 12.21 -7.76 -13.74
CA TYR A 257 11.54 -6.83 -14.64
C TYR A 257 10.05 -7.13 -14.79
N VAL A 258 9.28 -6.11 -15.16
CA VAL A 258 7.87 -6.21 -15.56
C VAL A 258 7.62 -5.34 -16.79
N LEU A 259 7.34 -5.94 -17.93
CA LEU A 259 6.81 -5.28 -19.11
C LEU A 259 5.29 -5.14 -18.98
N VAL A 260 4.81 -3.90 -18.88
CA VAL A 260 3.39 -3.58 -18.74
C VAL A 260 2.71 -3.67 -20.11
N THR A 261 1.78 -4.59 -20.29
CA THR A 261 1.05 -4.74 -21.57
C THR A 261 -0.36 -4.16 -21.50
N GLN A 262 -0.91 -4.10 -20.30
CA GLN A 262 -2.24 -3.57 -20.04
C GLN A 262 -2.29 -2.94 -18.64
N LEU A 263 -2.94 -1.77 -18.53
CA LEU A 263 -3.16 -1.08 -17.26
C LEU A 263 -4.51 -0.36 -17.24
N GLU A 264 -4.96 -0.01 -16.05
CA GLU A 264 -6.16 0.80 -15.79
C GLU A 264 -5.76 2.07 -15.06
N VAL A 265 -6.40 3.19 -15.40
CA VAL A 265 -6.16 4.47 -14.74
C VAL A 265 -7.31 4.81 -13.80
N TYR A 266 -6.98 5.28 -12.61
CA TYR A 266 -7.90 5.74 -11.58
C TYR A 266 -7.50 7.15 -11.15
N TYR A 267 -8.48 8.03 -10.96
CA TYR A 267 -8.24 9.39 -10.48
C TYR A 267 -8.63 9.50 -9.00
N LYS A 268 -7.72 9.95 -8.14
CA LYS A 268 -7.88 9.99 -6.68
C LYS A 268 -8.73 11.17 -6.21
N ASP A 269 -9.94 11.23 -6.72
CA ASP A 269 -10.98 12.16 -6.29
C ASP A 269 -12.31 11.44 -6.43
N LYS A 270 -12.94 11.12 -5.30
CA LYS A 270 -14.19 10.35 -5.27
C LYS A 270 -15.37 11.09 -5.92
N SER A 271 -15.30 12.42 -6.02
CA SER A 271 -16.33 13.22 -6.71
C SER A 271 -16.27 13.07 -8.23
N VAL A 272 -15.10 12.67 -8.74
CA VAL A 272 -14.81 12.50 -10.16
C VAL A 272 -14.77 11.02 -10.56
N ASP A 273 -14.20 10.19 -9.70
CA ASP A 273 -14.05 8.75 -9.89
C ASP A 273 -14.46 8.02 -8.60
N ASP A 274 -15.73 7.62 -8.55
CA ASP A 274 -16.36 6.92 -7.44
C ASP A 274 -15.83 5.49 -7.22
N THR A 275 -14.94 5.02 -8.11
CA THR A 275 -14.25 3.73 -8.02
C THR A 275 -12.85 3.87 -7.41
N SER A 276 -12.34 5.09 -7.29
CA SER A 276 -11.03 5.36 -6.68
C SER A 276 -11.04 5.00 -5.19
N ILE A 277 -10.02 4.26 -4.76
CA ILE A 277 -9.81 3.93 -3.34
C ILE A 277 -8.83 4.96 -2.77
N ASN A 278 -9.35 5.94 -2.02
CA ASN A 278 -8.53 6.99 -1.38
C ASN A 278 -7.72 6.51 -0.16
N ASN A 279 -7.69 5.21 0.12
CA ASN A 279 -7.16 4.70 1.39
C ASN A 279 -5.63 4.55 1.39
N VAL A 280 -4.96 4.66 0.25
CA VAL A 280 -3.50 4.58 0.20
C VAL A 280 -2.92 5.96 0.48
N GLN A 281 -2.74 6.26 1.77
CA GLN A 281 -1.79 7.28 2.20
C GLN A 281 -0.39 6.76 1.90
N LEU A 282 0.14 7.15 0.74
CA LEU A 282 1.58 7.07 0.55
C LEU A 282 2.20 7.99 1.61
N ILE A 283 2.91 7.41 2.56
CA ILE A 283 3.59 8.09 3.68
C ILE A 283 4.41 9.31 3.22
N ASN A 284 4.79 9.32 1.93
CA ASN A 284 5.52 10.40 1.29
C ASN A 284 4.81 10.93 0.03
N ASN A 285 4.85 12.26 -0.11
CA ASN A 285 4.44 12.99 -1.32
C ASN A 285 5.37 12.75 -2.53
N HIS A 286 6.17 11.69 -2.54
CA HIS A 286 7.10 11.36 -3.64
C HIS A 286 6.36 11.13 -4.95
N HIS A 287 5.18 10.50 -4.87
CA HIS A 287 4.30 10.28 -6.01
C HIS A 287 3.84 11.58 -6.69
N GLN A 288 3.86 12.73 -5.99
CA GLN A 288 3.55 14.03 -6.59
C GLN A 288 4.65 14.53 -7.54
N LYS A 289 5.89 14.06 -7.36
CA LYS A 289 7.06 14.48 -8.14
C LYS A 289 7.46 13.49 -9.21
N ARG A 290 7.29 12.19 -8.95
CA ARG A 290 7.69 11.10 -9.84
C ARG A 290 6.78 9.89 -9.66
N PRO A 291 6.73 8.95 -10.62
CA PRO A 291 5.92 7.75 -10.50
C PRO A 291 6.54 6.83 -9.45
N VAL A 292 5.69 6.16 -8.67
CA VAL A 292 6.12 5.23 -7.63
C VAL A 292 5.41 3.90 -7.83
N VAL A 293 6.18 2.84 -8.07
CA VAL A 293 5.63 1.49 -8.20
C VAL A 293 5.48 0.87 -6.81
N LYS A 294 4.33 0.23 -6.56
CA LYS A 294 4.09 -0.59 -5.38
C LYS A 294 3.38 -1.88 -5.73
N THR A 295 3.75 -2.94 -5.03
CA THR A 295 2.99 -4.19 -4.98
C THR A 295 2.19 -4.20 -3.70
N GLU A 296 0.86 -4.28 -3.79
CA GLU A 296 -0.05 -4.28 -2.65
C GLU A 296 -0.68 -5.65 -2.45
N ARG A 297 -0.66 -6.15 -1.22
CA ARG A 297 -1.44 -7.32 -0.82
C ARG A 297 -2.86 -6.87 -0.48
N LYS A 298 -3.84 -7.45 -1.16
CA LYS A 298 -5.27 -7.33 -0.82
C LYS A 298 -5.76 -8.61 -0.17
N THR A 299 -6.77 -8.49 0.68
CA THR A 299 -7.41 -9.61 1.36
C THR A 299 -8.92 -9.45 1.32
N ALA A 300 -9.62 -10.52 0.95
CA ALA A 300 -11.08 -10.62 1.11
C ALA A 300 -11.46 -12.09 1.25
N TYR A 301 -12.42 -12.39 2.14
CA TYR A 301 -12.98 -13.73 2.34
C TYR A 301 -11.92 -14.84 2.47
N LYS A 302 -10.86 -14.61 3.27
CA LYS A 302 -9.71 -15.51 3.50
C LYS A 302 -8.79 -15.73 2.30
N ASN A 303 -9.07 -15.14 1.15
CA ASN A 303 -8.16 -15.14 0.00
C ASN A 303 -7.31 -13.88 0.01
N ALA A 304 -6.04 -14.03 -0.34
CA ALA A 304 -5.13 -12.91 -0.57
C ALA A 304 -4.73 -12.89 -2.04
N TRP A 305 -4.67 -11.69 -2.62
CA TRP A 305 -4.13 -11.47 -3.96
C TRP A 305 -3.22 -10.26 -3.96
N TYR A 306 -2.53 -10.06 -5.07
CA TYR A 306 -1.55 -8.98 -5.22
C TYR A 306 -1.91 -8.11 -6.41
N GLU A 307 -1.78 -6.80 -6.21
CA GLU A 307 -1.98 -5.76 -7.21
C GLU A 307 -0.65 -5.05 -7.42
N LEU A 308 -0.24 -4.86 -8.66
CA LEU A 308 0.92 -4.05 -9.03
C LEU A 308 0.44 -2.70 -9.54
N LYS A 309 0.90 -1.62 -8.90
CA LYS A 309 0.39 -0.27 -9.14
C LYS A 309 1.50 0.73 -9.37
N ILE A 310 1.22 1.74 -10.17
CA ILE A 310 2.04 2.93 -10.34
C ILE A 310 1.24 4.13 -9.81
N TYR A 311 1.82 4.85 -8.86
CA TYR A 311 1.25 6.07 -8.30
C TYR A 311 1.93 7.30 -8.89
N PHE A 312 1.16 8.22 -9.46
CA PHE A 312 1.70 9.47 -9.99
C PHE A 312 0.69 10.61 -9.85
N LYS A 313 1.06 11.68 -9.15
CA LYS A 313 0.17 12.80 -8.78
C LYS A 313 -1.13 12.26 -8.19
N ASN A 314 -2.28 12.70 -8.71
CA ASN A 314 -3.60 12.24 -8.29
C ASN A 314 -4.05 10.97 -9.04
N TYR A 315 -3.15 10.23 -9.67
CA TYR A 315 -3.49 9.04 -10.44
C TYR A 315 -2.93 7.76 -9.80
N GLU A 316 -3.73 6.71 -9.86
CA GLU A 316 -3.33 5.33 -9.61
C GLU A 316 -3.47 4.56 -10.92
N LEU A 317 -2.38 3.94 -11.37
CA LEU A 317 -2.38 3.08 -12.55
C LEU A 317 -2.23 1.64 -12.08
N LEU A 318 -3.28 0.83 -12.25
CA LEU A 318 -3.29 -0.59 -11.87
C LEU A 318 -2.87 -1.43 -13.08
N ILE A 319 -1.78 -2.19 -12.95
CA ILE A 319 -1.31 -3.07 -14.01
C ILE A 319 -2.17 -4.34 -14.00
N THR A 320 -2.86 -4.58 -15.12
CA THR A 320 -3.81 -5.69 -15.29
C THR A 320 -3.37 -6.66 -16.38
N GLY A 321 -2.26 -6.41 -17.05
CA GLY A 321 -1.59 -7.37 -17.92
C GLY A 321 -0.10 -7.07 -18.00
N ALA A 322 0.72 -8.10 -17.84
CA ALA A 322 2.17 -7.94 -17.92
C ALA A 322 2.91 -9.24 -18.24
N VAL A 323 4.13 -9.06 -18.73
CA VAL A 323 5.17 -10.09 -18.81
C VAL A 323 6.26 -9.74 -17.79
N CYS A 324 6.67 -10.66 -16.94
CA CYS A 324 7.67 -10.43 -15.90
C CYS A 324 8.69 -11.55 -15.86
N GLY A 325 9.91 -11.23 -15.40
CA GLY A 325 11.01 -12.19 -15.37
C GLY A 325 12.19 -11.63 -14.60
N ARG A 326 13.35 -12.28 -14.76
CA ARG A 326 14.62 -11.82 -14.20
C ARG A 326 15.61 -11.50 -15.32
N PHE A 327 16.52 -10.57 -15.09
CA PHE A 327 17.57 -10.22 -16.07
C PHE A 327 18.60 -11.34 -16.28
N ASP A 328 18.75 -12.23 -15.29
CA ASP A 328 19.69 -13.35 -15.30
C ASP A 328 19.11 -14.63 -15.94
N ASN A 329 17.87 -14.57 -16.44
CA ASN A 329 17.17 -15.73 -16.98
C ASN A 329 16.25 -15.31 -18.13
N ASP A 330 16.32 -16.02 -19.27
CA ASP A 330 15.42 -15.78 -20.41
C ASP A 330 13.98 -16.30 -20.18
N GLN A 331 13.72 -16.95 -19.04
CA GLN A 331 12.38 -17.36 -18.65
C GLN A 331 11.55 -16.18 -18.15
N HIS A 332 10.30 -16.14 -18.61
CA HIS A 332 9.31 -15.15 -18.22
C HIS A 332 8.01 -15.81 -17.75
N GLU A 333 7.37 -15.17 -16.80
CA GLU A 333 5.99 -15.41 -16.39
C GLU A 333 5.09 -14.30 -16.97
N CYS A 334 3.81 -14.58 -17.10
CA CYS A 334 2.84 -13.57 -17.52
C CYS A 334 1.60 -13.65 -16.64
N PHE A 335 0.91 -12.51 -16.51
CA PHE A 335 -0.36 -12.45 -15.82
C PHE A 335 -1.36 -11.55 -16.55
N LEU A 336 -2.64 -11.90 -16.45
CA LEU A 336 -3.78 -11.12 -16.91
C LEU A 336 -4.82 -11.02 -15.78
N GLY A 337 -5.41 -9.85 -15.62
CA GLY A 337 -6.32 -9.48 -14.53
C GLY A 337 -5.65 -8.73 -13.38
N SER A 338 -6.44 -7.92 -12.67
CA SER A 338 -6.01 -7.07 -11.55
C SER A 338 -5.52 -7.84 -10.32
N SER A 339 -5.96 -9.08 -10.12
CA SER A 339 -5.64 -9.90 -8.95
C SER A 339 -4.56 -10.97 -9.21
N SER A 340 -3.79 -10.82 -10.28
CA SER A 340 -2.93 -11.91 -10.79
C SER A 340 -1.43 -11.63 -10.69
N ALA A 341 -1.00 -10.55 -10.03
CA ALA A 341 0.43 -10.24 -9.93
C ALA A 341 1.18 -11.34 -9.14
N PRO A 342 2.31 -11.86 -9.63
CA PRO A 342 3.07 -12.90 -8.95
C PRO A 342 3.58 -12.48 -7.56
N VAL A 343 3.58 -13.42 -6.61
CA VAL A 343 4.09 -13.22 -5.23
C VAL A 343 5.55 -12.78 -5.23
N THR A 344 6.33 -13.22 -6.21
CA THR A 344 7.75 -12.87 -6.37
C THR A 344 7.98 -11.36 -6.49
N LEU A 345 6.98 -10.62 -7.01
CA LEU A 345 7.02 -9.17 -7.13
C LEU A 345 6.84 -8.42 -5.79
N MET A 346 6.40 -9.09 -4.72
CA MET A 346 6.29 -8.48 -3.40
C MET A 346 7.64 -8.23 -2.73
N GLN A 347 8.60 -9.11 -2.99
CA GLN A 347 9.93 -9.04 -2.38
C GLN A 347 10.79 -7.95 -3.02
N GLN A 348 10.30 -7.38 -4.13
CA GLN A 348 10.96 -6.37 -4.92
C GLN A 348 10.71 -4.98 -4.35
N THR A 349 11.75 -4.16 -4.35
CA THR A 349 11.68 -2.77 -3.88
C THR A 349 12.36 -1.84 -4.87
N HIS A 350 12.14 -0.54 -4.74
CA HIS A 350 12.87 0.49 -5.49
C HIS A 350 12.84 0.31 -7.02
N TRP A 351 11.64 0.10 -7.55
CA TRP A 351 11.40 0.03 -8.98
C TRP A 351 11.78 1.34 -9.67
N LEU A 352 12.41 1.21 -10.83
CA LEU A 352 12.61 2.27 -11.79
C LEU A 352 11.72 1.99 -12.99
N ILE A 353 11.26 3.03 -13.67
CA ILE A 353 10.36 2.90 -14.81
C ILE A 353 11.07 3.46 -16.02
N ILE A 354 11.23 2.63 -17.05
CA ILE A 354 11.56 3.07 -18.40
C ILE A 354 10.32 2.89 -19.27
N ALA A 355 9.99 3.88 -20.08
CA ALA A 355 8.83 3.86 -20.96
C ALA A 355 9.26 4.12 -22.40
N PRO A 356 8.47 3.71 -23.41
CA PRO A 356 8.72 4.07 -24.79
C PRO A 356 8.90 5.59 -24.95
N GLN A 357 9.86 5.99 -25.78
CA GLN A 357 10.14 7.41 -26.07
C GLN A 357 8.88 8.10 -26.63
N THR A 358 8.17 7.38 -27.51
CA THR A 358 6.88 7.76 -28.10
C THR A 358 5.80 6.83 -27.59
N ALA A 359 4.64 7.37 -27.22
CA ALA A 359 3.51 6.56 -26.76
C ALA A 359 3.13 5.51 -27.81
N VAL A 360 2.96 4.26 -27.36
CA VAL A 360 2.62 3.15 -28.25
C VAL A 360 1.13 3.15 -28.59
N PRO A 361 0.73 2.62 -29.76
CA PRO A 361 -0.67 2.45 -30.10
C PRO A 361 -1.41 1.58 -29.06
N CYS A 362 -2.49 2.13 -28.50
CA CYS A 362 -3.27 1.47 -27.46
C CYS A 362 -4.73 1.27 -27.91
N GLU A 363 -5.34 0.17 -27.49
CA GLU A 363 -6.80 0.04 -27.44
C GLU A 363 -7.32 0.53 -26.09
N ARG A 364 -8.43 1.26 -26.11
CA ARG A 364 -9.13 1.72 -24.92
C ARG A 364 -10.32 0.81 -24.64
N ASP A 365 -10.52 0.46 -23.38
CA ASP A 365 -11.64 -0.38 -22.92
C ASP A 365 -12.12 0.09 -21.54
N ALA A 366 -13.29 -0.39 -21.12
CA ALA A 366 -13.80 -0.18 -19.77
C ALA A 366 -12.91 -0.86 -18.72
N ARG A 367 -13.01 -0.42 -17.46
CA ARG A 367 -12.22 -0.94 -16.33
C ARG A 367 -12.75 -2.27 -15.82
N LEU A 368 -11.85 -3.18 -15.41
CA LEU A 368 -12.17 -4.49 -14.83
C LEU A 368 -12.61 -4.39 -13.37
N LEU A 369 -13.64 -3.59 -13.11
CA LEU A 369 -14.18 -3.38 -11.78
C LEU A 369 -15.24 -4.42 -11.41
N GLN A 370 -15.26 -4.79 -10.12
CA GLN A 370 -16.30 -5.67 -9.57
C GLN A 370 -17.56 -4.89 -9.15
N SER A 371 -17.47 -3.56 -9.08
CA SER A 371 -18.59 -2.67 -8.77
C SER A 371 -19.19 -2.10 -10.05
N PHE A 372 -20.01 -2.91 -10.73
CA PHE A 372 -20.52 -2.58 -12.05
C PHE A 372 -21.47 -1.37 -12.05
N ARG A 373 -22.09 -1.02 -10.92
CA ARG A 373 -22.99 0.15 -10.85
C ARG A 373 -22.30 1.50 -10.59
N ASN A 374 -20.99 1.51 -10.34
CA ASN A 374 -20.29 2.77 -10.15
C ASN A 374 -20.23 3.52 -11.48
N THR A 375 -20.49 4.83 -11.48
CA THR A 375 -20.57 5.63 -12.70
C THR A 375 -19.28 5.53 -13.49
N ALA A 376 -18.15 5.63 -12.80
CA ALA A 376 -16.86 5.61 -13.44
C ALA A 376 -16.44 4.20 -13.93
N SER A 377 -17.19 3.13 -13.61
CA SER A 377 -16.86 1.77 -14.05
C SER A 377 -16.95 1.56 -15.56
N THR A 378 -17.77 2.38 -16.23
CA THR A 378 -17.96 2.35 -17.69
C THR A 378 -16.97 3.25 -18.43
N ASN A 379 -16.13 4.00 -17.72
CA ASN A 379 -15.11 4.84 -18.34
C ASN A 379 -14.09 3.99 -19.09
N ASN A 380 -13.75 4.39 -20.31
CA ASN A 380 -12.76 3.73 -21.16
C ASN A 380 -11.32 4.08 -20.73
N TRP A 381 -10.99 3.76 -19.47
CA TRP A 381 -9.74 4.08 -18.79
C TRP A 381 -8.82 2.85 -18.62
N THR A 382 -9.13 1.75 -19.29
CA THR A 382 -8.20 0.64 -19.52
C THR A 382 -7.44 0.88 -20.81
N PHE A 383 -6.13 0.69 -20.79
CA PHE A 383 -5.24 0.84 -21.93
C PHE A 383 -4.54 -0.50 -22.17
N LYS A 384 -4.67 -1.02 -23.39
CA LYS A 384 -4.07 -2.29 -23.85
C LYS A 384 -3.12 -2.00 -24.99
N SER A 385 -1.92 -2.56 -24.97
CA SER A 385 -1.03 -2.50 -26.14
C SER A 385 -1.69 -3.17 -27.34
N GLN A 386 -1.78 -2.47 -28.48
CA GLN A 386 -2.28 -3.07 -29.72
C GLN A 386 -1.40 -4.24 -30.20
N ASN A 387 -0.09 -4.20 -29.95
CA ASN A 387 0.82 -5.29 -30.30
C ASN A 387 0.44 -6.58 -29.54
N PHE A 388 0.20 -6.46 -28.23
CA PHE A 388 -0.21 -7.60 -27.41
C PHE A 388 -1.64 -8.06 -27.67
N VAL A 389 -2.56 -7.14 -27.99
CA VAL A 389 -3.93 -7.51 -28.42
C VAL A 389 -3.90 -8.33 -29.71
N LYS A 390 -3.12 -7.92 -30.72
CA LYS A 390 -2.95 -8.66 -31.99
C LYS A 390 -2.40 -10.07 -31.77
N LYS A 391 -1.57 -10.27 -30.73
CA LYS A 391 -1.04 -11.57 -30.31
C LYS A 391 -2.02 -12.39 -29.46
N GLY A 392 -3.23 -11.88 -29.22
CA GLY A 392 -4.24 -12.52 -28.40
C GLY A 392 -3.98 -12.45 -26.89
N PHE A 393 -3.07 -11.57 -26.44
CA PHE A 393 -2.73 -11.40 -25.03
C PHE A 393 -3.36 -10.13 -24.44
N TYR A 394 -4.57 -10.29 -23.93
CA TYR A 394 -5.31 -9.23 -23.27
C TYR A 394 -6.35 -9.84 -22.34
N THR A 395 -6.75 -9.06 -21.32
CA THR A 395 -7.78 -9.52 -20.39
C THR A 395 -9.15 -9.46 -21.06
N GLU A 396 -9.90 -10.56 -20.99
CA GLU A 396 -11.28 -10.60 -21.44
C GLU A 396 -12.17 -9.76 -20.52
N HIS A 397 -12.85 -8.76 -21.09
CA HIS A 397 -13.63 -7.82 -20.33
C HIS A 397 -15.08 -8.31 -20.11
N PRO A 398 -15.60 -8.35 -18.86
CA PRO A 398 -16.91 -8.91 -18.57
C PRO A 398 -18.07 -8.18 -19.25
N LEU A 399 -17.96 -6.86 -19.47
CA LEU A 399 -19.04 -6.06 -20.05
C LEU A 399 -19.13 -6.17 -21.57
N THR A 400 -18.05 -6.55 -22.26
CA THR A 400 -18.00 -6.66 -23.72
C THR A 400 -17.89 -8.11 -24.21
N PHE A 401 -17.87 -9.08 -23.28
CA PHE A 401 -17.79 -10.51 -23.60
C PHE A 401 -18.91 -10.97 -24.55
N HIS A 402 -20.11 -10.40 -24.42
CA HIS A 402 -21.27 -10.67 -25.27
C HIS A 402 -21.15 -10.14 -26.71
N GLU A 403 -20.23 -9.22 -26.98
CA GLU A 403 -20.08 -8.55 -28.29
C GLU A 403 -19.27 -9.40 -29.29
N ASN A 404 -18.66 -10.49 -28.84
CA ASN A 404 -17.85 -11.33 -29.71
C ASN A 404 -18.72 -12.14 -30.70
N THR A 405 -18.86 -11.59 -31.92
CA THR A 405 -19.69 -12.15 -33.00
C THR A 405 -19.26 -13.54 -33.46
N ASN A 406 -18.02 -13.94 -33.22
CA ASN A 406 -17.51 -15.27 -33.56
C ASN A 406 -17.90 -16.34 -32.53
N ARG A 407 -18.61 -15.97 -31.44
CA ARG A 407 -19.05 -16.92 -30.41
C ARG A 407 -20.51 -17.28 -30.57
N VAL A 408 -20.80 -18.56 -30.35
CA VAL A 408 -22.16 -19.03 -30.12
C VAL A 408 -22.71 -18.33 -28.88
N VAL A 409 -23.93 -17.78 -28.99
CA VAL A 409 -24.62 -17.14 -27.87
C VAL A 409 -24.88 -18.22 -26.81
N ASP A 410 -24.34 -18.03 -25.62
CA ASP A 410 -24.52 -18.92 -24.48
C ASP A 410 -24.91 -18.12 -23.22
N TYR A 411 -25.10 -18.80 -22.09
CA TYR A 411 -25.42 -18.12 -20.83
C TYR A 411 -24.33 -17.13 -20.37
N PHE A 412 -23.06 -17.32 -20.76
CA PHE A 412 -22.00 -16.37 -20.40
C PHE A 412 -22.14 -15.08 -21.21
N SER A 413 -22.51 -15.18 -22.48
CA SER A 413 -22.89 -14.03 -23.31
C SER A 413 -24.10 -13.31 -22.71
N LEU A 414 -25.12 -14.05 -22.27
CA LEU A 414 -26.30 -13.47 -21.62
C LEU A 414 -25.96 -12.77 -20.30
N ALA A 415 -25.15 -13.41 -19.44
CA ALA A 415 -24.67 -12.84 -18.19
C ALA A 415 -23.87 -11.56 -18.41
N SER A 416 -22.97 -11.56 -19.41
CA SER A 416 -22.20 -10.38 -19.82
C SER A 416 -23.10 -9.24 -20.29
N TYR A 417 -24.15 -9.53 -21.06
CA TYR A 417 -25.07 -8.51 -21.55
C TYR A 417 -25.92 -7.92 -20.41
N ILE A 418 -26.40 -8.74 -19.48
CA ILE A 418 -27.09 -8.26 -18.25
C ILE A 418 -26.16 -7.37 -17.43
N LEU A 419 -24.90 -7.77 -17.24
CA LEU A 419 -23.88 -6.95 -16.55
C LEU A 419 -23.66 -5.62 -17.25
N TYR A 420 -23.52 -5.62 -18.57
CA TYR A 420 -23.38 -4.42 -19.39
C TYR A 420 -24.56 -3.46 -19.21
N CYS A 421 -25.79 -3.97 -19.34
CA CYS A 421 -26.99 -3.15 -19.16
C CYS A 421 -27.07 -2.57 -17.74
N GLY A 422 -26.87 -3.41 -16.72
CA GLY A 422 -26.90 -3.00 -15.31
C GLY A 422 -25.77 -2.03 -14.93
N SER A 423 -24.66 -2.02 -15.68
CA SER A 423 -23.57 -1.05 -15.46
C SER A 423 -23.90 0.36 -15.95
N ARG A 424 -24.89 0.50 -16.85
CA ARG A 424 -25.31 1.77 -17.44
C ARG A 424 -26.56 2.35 -16.79
N GLY A 425 -27.01 1.76 -15.68
CA GLY A 425 -28.19 2.18 -14.93
C GLY A 425 -29.29 1.13 -14.97
N VAL A 426 -30.54 1.61 -14.99
CA VAL A 426 -31.73 0.75 -14.97
C VAL A 426 -31.86 0.01 -16.30
N ILE A 427 -32.03 -1.31 -16.21
CA ILE A 427 -32.24 -2.15 -17.39
C ILE A 427 -33.65 -1.91 -17.94
N ASN A 428 -33.74 -1.38 -19.16
CA ASN A 428 -35.02 -1.03 -19.78
C ASN A 428 -35.63 -2.19 -20.60
N HIS A 429 -36.88 -2.01 -21.03
CA HIS A 429 -37.61 -3.03 -21.79
C HIS A 429 -36.89 -3.47 -23.07
N SER A 430 -36.24 -2.56 -23.82
CA SER A 430 -35.54 -2.92 -25.06
C SER A 430 -34.30 -3.78 -24.79
N GLN A 431 -33.59 -3.53 -23.68
CA GLN A 431 -32.48 -4.38 -23.22
C GLN A 431 -32.96 -5.76 -22.76
N VAL A 432 -34.10 -5.84 -22.06
CA VAL A 432 -34.72 -7.14 -21.70
C VAL A 432 -35.14 -7.90 -22.95
N GLN A 433 -35.72 -7.21 -23.94
CA GLN A 433 -36.09 -7.82 -25.22
C GLN A 433 -34.88 -8.40 -25.96
N LYS A 434 -33.76 -7.68 -26.00
CA LYS A 434 -32.51 -8.22 -26.56
C LYS A 434 -31.97 -9.43 -25.76
N CYS A 435 -32.15 -9.46 -24.44
CA CYS A 435 -31.84 -10.67 -23.65
C CYS A 435 -32.72 -11.85 -24.07
N ARG A 436 -34.01 -11.64 -24.38
CA ARG A 436 -34.91 -12.69 -24.89
C ARG A 436 -34.45 -13.20 -26.25
N GLU A 437 -34.09 -12.31 -27.18
CA GLU A 437 -33.54 -12.69 -28.49
C GLU A 437 -32.26 -13.54 -28.35
N MET A 438 -31.37 -13.17 -27.44
CA MET A 438 -30.18 -13.96 -27.11
C MET A 438 -30.55 -15.34 -26.52
N ALA A 439 -31.52 -15.38 -25.60
CA ALA A 439 -32.02 -16.62 -24.99
C ALA A 439 -32.73 -17.54 -26.01
N GLU A 440 -33.37 -16.96 -27.03
CA GLU A 440 -33.97 -17.71 -28.13
C GLU A 440 -32.93 -18.27 -29.08
N THR A 441 -31.88 -17.50 -29.39
CA THR A 441 -30.77 -17.94 -30.25
C THR A 441 -30.03 -19.13 -29.65
N MET A 442 -29.93 -19.21 -28.32
CA MET A 442 -29.36 -20.37 -27.62
C MET A 442 -30.34 -21.53 -27.42
N GLU A 443 -31.59 -21.38 -27.86
CA GLU A 443 -32.67 -22.37 -27.68
C GLU A 443 -32.86 -22.79 -26.22
N VAL A 444 -32.91 -21.82 -25.29
CA VAL A 444 -32.91 -22.06 -23.82
C VAL A 444 -34.01 -23.03 -23.33
N TRP A 445 -35.10 -23.16 -24.08
CA TRP A 445 -36.17 -24.12 -23.77
C TRP A 445 -35.70 -25.58 -23.80
N LYS A 446 -34.67 -25.92 -24.59
CA LYS A 446 -34.09 -27.27 -24.62
C LYS A 446 -33.43 -27.61 -23.29
N ASP A 447 -32.72 -26.66 -22.66
CA ASP A 447 -32.14 -26.84 -21.33
C ASP A 447 -33.20 -26.98 -20.23
N LEU A 448 -34.40 -26.44 -20.49
CA LEU A 448 -35.56 -26.57 -19.62
C LEU A 448 -36.31 -27.90 -19.81
N GLY A 449 -35.84 -28.77 -20.72
CA GLY A 449 -36.47 -30.06 -21.01
C GLY A 449 -37.71 -29.97 -21.91
N LEU A 450 -37.91 -28.83 -22.58
CA LEU A 450 -39.05 -28.61 -23.47
C LEU A 450 -38.69 -29.04 -24.88
N SER A 451 -39.58 -29.81 -25.51
CA SER A 451 -39.39 -30.31 -26.88
C SER A 451 -39.57 -29.23 -27.95
N GLN A 452 -40.31 -28.17 -27.65
CA GLN A 452 -40.61 -27.07 -28.57
C GLN A 452 -40.50 -25.71 -27.88
N LYS A 453 -40.28 -24.65 -28.67
CA LYS A 453 -40.27 -23.26 -28.20
C LYS A 453 -41.66 -22.89 -27.68
N PRO A 454 -41.81 -22.45 -26.42
CA PRO A 454 -43.10 -22.00 -25.91
C PRO A 454 -43.56 -20.70 -26.56
N ASN A 455 -44.86 -20.55 -26.78
CA ASN A 455 -45.46 -19.35 -27.37
C ASN A 455 -45.57 -18.17 -26.38
N TYR A 456 -45.40 -18.41 -25.08
CA TYR A 456 -45.61 -17.42 -24.03
C TYR A 456 -44.50 -17.44 -22.99
N ASN A 457 -44.08 -16.26 -22.53
CA ASN A 457 -43.03 -16.10 -21.50
C ASN A 457 -43.37 -16.85 -20.21
N ALA A 458 -44.66 -16.89 -19.83
CA ALA A 458 -45.13 -17.58 -18.63
C ALA A 458 -44.76 -19.07 -18.60
N ALA A 459 -44.79 -19.75 -19.75
CA ALA A 459 -44.42 -21.16 -19.85
C ALA A 459 -42.92 -21.38 -19.65
N ILE A 460 -42.07 -20.47 -20.16
CA ILE A 460 -40.61 -20.51 -19.91
C ILE A 460 -40.33 -20.23 -18.43
N LEU A 461 -41.05 -19.28 -17.83
CA LEU A 461 -40.90 -18.93 -16.42
C LEU A 461 -41.32 -20.07 -15.50
N GLU A 462 -42.43 -20.75 -15.80
CA GLU A 462 -42.90 -21.92 -15.07
C GLU A 462 -41.91 -23.09 -15.19
N ALA A 463 -41.47 -23.40 -16.41
CA ALA A 463 -40.45 -24.43 -16.63
C ALA A 463 -39.14 -24.11 -15.89
N THR A 464 -38.75 -22.83 -15.83
CA THR A 464 -37.56 -22.38 -15.08
C THR A 464 -37.70 -22.64 -13.57
N LYS A 465 -38.91 -22.42 -13.01
CA LYS A 465 -39.20 -22.67 -11.60
C LYS A 465 -39.17 -24.17 -11.28
N GLN A 466 -39.68 -25.00 -12.18
CA GLN A 466 -39.79 -26.46 -12.00
C GLN A 466 -38.49 -27.20 -12.32
N SER A 467 -37.62 -26.66 -13.18
CA SER A 467 -36.39 -27.34 -13.60
C SER A 467 -35.45 -27.59 -12.42
N THR A 468 -35.03 -28.83 -12.18
CA THR A 468 -34.00 -29.19 -11.19
C THR A 468 -32.59 -29.20 -11.79
N ASN A 469 -32.49 -29.26 -13.12
CA ASN A 469 -31.23 -29.44 -13.85
C ASN A 469 -30.46 -28.14 -14.11
N ILE A 470 -31.11 -26.99 -13.92
CA ILE A 470 -30.51 -25.68 -14.17
C ILE A 470 -29.97 -25.08 -12.87
N GLY A 471 -28.70 -24.68 -12.90
CA GLY A 471 -28.05 -24.02 -11.77
C GLY A 471 -28.70 -22.68 -11.38
N GLN A 472 -28.55 -22.28 -10.12
CA GLN A 472 -29.23 -21.12 -9.53
C GLN A 472 -29.06 -19.82 -10.34
N PHE A 473 -27.86 -19.50 -10.83
CA PHE A 473 -27.61 -18.25 -11.58
C PHE A 473 -28.28 -18.25 -12.96
N LYS A 474 -28.31 -19.40 -13.63
CA LYS A 474 -29.05 -19.56 -14.90
C LYS A 474 -30.54 -19.36 -14.67
N LYS A 475 -31.11 -19.98 -13.61
CA LYS A 475 -32.50 -19.75 -13.22
C LYS A 475 -32.79 -18.27 -12.93
N TRP A 476 -31.93 -17.62 -12.15
CA TRP A 476 -32.08 -16.20 -11.84
C TRP A 476 -32.08 -15.33 -13.11
N MET A 477 -31.17 -15.59 -14.07
CA MET A 477 -31.14 -14.86 -15.34
C MET A 477 -32.43 -15.06 -16.13
N LEU A 478 -32.93 -16.28 -16.25
CA LEU A 478 -34.17 -16.56 -16.97
C LEU A 478 -35.38 -15.92 -16.28
N GLN A 479 -35.44 -15.96 -14.94
CA GLN A 479 -36.47 -15.26 -14.18
C GLN A 479 -36.38 -13.74 -14.34
N PHE A 480 -35.17 -13.19 -14.45
CA PHE A 480 -34.95 -11.77 -14.74
C PHE A 480 -35.46 -11.39 -16.15
N ILE A 481 -35.27 -12.25 -17.14
CA ILE A 481 -35.61 -11.99 -18.55
C ILE A 481 -37.10 -12.19 -18.85
N TYR A 482 -37.70 -13.23 -18.27
CA TYR A 482 -39.08 -13.67 -18.53
C TYR A 482 -40.06 -13.30 -17.42
N GLY A 483 -39.61 -12.61 -16.36
CA GLY A 483 -40.49 -12.07 -15.33
C GLY A 483 -41.40 -10.95 -15.87
N ASP A 484 -42.60 -10.86 -15.31
CA ASP A 484 -43.59 -9.84 -15.67
C ASP A 484 -43.36 -8.49 -14.96
N GLU A 485 -42.58 -8.48 -13.89
CA GLU A 485 -42.27 -7.28 -13.12
C GLU A 485 -41.08 -6.53 -13.74
N GLU A 486 -41.28 -5.24 -14.03
CA GLU A 486 -40.17 -4.30 -14.28
C GLU A 486 -39.33 -4.19 -13.00
N ARG A 487 -38.31 -5.03 -12.89
CA ARG A 487 -37.34 -5.00 -11.78
C ARG A 487 -35.95 -4.68 -12.30
N ASP A 488 -35.24 -3.87 -11.55
CA ASP A 488 -33.85 -3.55 -11.82
C ASP A 488 -32.92 -4.56 -11.12
N ALA A 489 -31.78 -4.90 -11.74
CA ALA A 489 -30.84 -5.89 -11.21
C ALA A 489 -29.88 -5.26 -10.19
N THR A 490 -30.07 -5.49 -8.90
CA THR A 490 -29.30 -4.84 -7.83
C THR A 490 -27.78 -5.04 -7.98
N ASN A 491 -26.97 -4.13 -7.42
CA ASN A 491 -25.50 -4.27 -7.48
C ASN A 491 -25.01 -5.60 -6.88
N ASN A 492 -25.69 -6.10 -5.83
CA ASN A 492 -25.37 -7.38 -5.23
C ASN A 492 -25.66 -8.55 -6.19
N GLU A 493 -26.80 -8.54 -6.87
CA GLU A 493 -27.12 -9.55 -7.89
C GLU A 493 -26.11 -9.54 -9.04
N LEU A 494 -25.76 -8.37 -9.57
CA LEU A 494 -24.75 -8.23 -10.62
C LEU A 494 -23.37 -8.73 -10.15
N THR A 495 -22.98 -8.38 -8.92
CA THR A 495 -21.72 -8.85 -8.32
C THR A 495 -21.70 -10.37 -8.18
N LEU A 496 -22.80 -10.97 -7.71
CA LEU A 496 -22.94 -12.42 -7.56
C LEU A 496 -22.95 -13.14 -8.91
N LEU A 497 -23.65 -12.59 -9.90
CA LEU A 497 -23.66 -13.08 -11.28
C LEU A 497 -22.24 -13.11 -11.85
N TYR A 498 -21.48 -12.01 -11.69
CA TYR A 498 -20.09 -11.99 -12.13
C TYR A 498 -19.24 -13.01 -11.37
N LYS A 499 -19.19 -12.94 -10.03
CA LYS A 499 -18.26 -13.75 -9.21
C LYS A 499 -18.51 -15.25 -9.34
N ASN A 500 -19.77 -15.66 -9.32
CA ASN A 500 -20.13 -17.08 -9.23
C ASN A 500 -20.42 -17.72 -10.58
N PHE A 501 -20.65 -16.93 -11.63
CA PHE A 501 -20.96 -17.44 -12.96
C PHE A 501 -19.92 -17.04 -14.00
N LEU A 502 -19.75 -15.74 -14.27
CA LEU A 502 -18.94 -15.28 -15.40
C LEU A 502 -17.42 -15.37 -15.13
N TYR A 503 -16.97 -15.09 -13.90
CA TYR A 503 -15.55 -14.97 -13.55
C TYR A 503 -14.73 -16.21 -13.88
N GLN A 504 -15.24 -17.41 -13.59
CA GLN A 504 -14.51 -18.66 -13.88
C GLN A 504 -14.28 -18.86 -15.38
N LYS A 505 -15.27 -18.49 -16.20
CA LYS A 505 -15.16 -18.56 -17.66
C LYS A 505 -14.12 -17.58 -18.19
N LEU A 506 -14.15 -16.33 -17.73
CA LEU A 506 -13.19 -15.30 -18.13
C LEU A 506 -11.77 -15.66 -17.69
N ARG A 507 -11.62 -16.17 -16.46
CA ARG A 507 -10.34 -16.69 -15.96
C ARG A 507 -9.79 -17.79 -16.84
N ALA A 508 -10.61 -18.78 -17.20
CA ALA A 508 -10.18 -19.87 -18.09
C ALA A 508 -9.76 -19.37 -19.49
N ILE A 509 -10.37 -18.31 -20.00
CA ILE A 509 -9.97 -17.67 -21.26
C ILE A 509 -8.63 -16.95 -21.10
N ASN A 510 -8.47 -16.18 -20.02
CA ASN A 510 -7.22 -15.49 -19.72
C ASN A 510 -6.07 -16.50 -19.51
N ASP A 511 -6.31 -17.62 -18.83
CA ASP A 511 -5.34 -18.71 -18.65
C ASP A 511 -4.89 -19.32 -19.98
N LYS A 512 -5.79 -19.41 -20.96
CA LYS A 512 -5.44 -19.83 -22.33
C LYS A 512 -4.60 -18.77 -23.05
N ARG A 513 -4.98 -17.49 -22.94
CA ARG A 513 -4.26 -16.38 -23.56
C ARG A 513 -2.84 -16.21 -23.01
N MET A 514 -2.65 -16.40 -21.71
CA MET A 514 -1.32 -16.38 -21.09
C MET A 514 -0.36 -17.43 -21.69
N LYS A 515 -0.89 -18.56 -22.19
CA LYS A 515 -0.08 -19.59 -22.85
C LYS A 515 0.36 -19.20 -24.27
N LEU A 516 -0.23 -18.19 -24.90
CA LEU A 516 0.12 -17.75 -26.26
C LEU A 516 1.43 -16.95 -26.32
N ILE A 517 1.89 -16.44 -25.18
CA ILE A 517 3.06 -15.56 -25.07
C ILE A 517 4.25 -16.25 -24.39
N LYS A 518 4.07 -17.48 -23.89
CA LYS A 518 5.17 -18.32 -23.43
C LYS A 518 5.96 -18.83 -24.62
#